data_AF-A0A2H6FKZ2-F1
#
_entry.id   AF-A0A2H6FKZ2-F1
#
_cell.length_a   1.000
_cell.length_b   1.000
_cell.length_c   1.000
_cell.angle_alpha   90.00
_cell.angle_beta   90.00
_cell.angle_gamma   90.00
#
_symmetry.space_group_name_H-M   'P 1'
#
loop_
_entity.id
_entity.type
_entity.pdbx_description
1 polymer ?
#
loop_
_entity_poly.entity_id
_entity_poly.type
_entity_poly.pdbx_seq_one_letter_code
_entity_poly.pdbx_strand_id
1 'polypeptide(L)'
;MNKDIWVDPFRSRILAGNFPLTMLLSKKPDRKTHPSTSERITTGIPPETLRSSFHDLRDAGFTVLAYSQERPVARSSFLIDELMEVIRNYPGLAKRGIVFVTHSRGGLIVRKLLEGSGIRCLALITLGTPHAGSSLAGLSGHLAGISRVMYPFFEDAQRGTVRRTVGRVIEFLRSEALDELFPGSDFMCNLDSDVLKDIKVLSFGGTDPRLITLYRWHRDCICYKDMFSIPDILTSVLPDSVVPEEFVQGRGDGLVTSASSVAPHADRHYDFPLNHLKMVFSPEVRALISGFLREII
;
A
#
# COMPACT_ATOMS: atom_id res chain seq x y z
N MET A 1 -10.22 1.31 0.79
CA MET A 1 -9.42 2.11 -0.14
C MET A 1 -10.34 2.67 -1.22
N ASN A 2 -10.13 3.93 -1.61
CA ASN A 2 -10.93 4.60 -2.64
C ASN A 2 -10.52 4.09 -4.04
N LYS A 3 -11.48 3.85 -4.95
CA LYS A 3 -11.25 3.48 -6.35
C LYS A 3 -10.32 4.45 -7.09
N ASP A 4 -10.23 5.70 -6.65
CA ASP A 4 -9.40 6.73 -7.25
C ASP A 4 -7.92 6.32 -7.30
N ILE A 5 -7.43 5.45 -6.39
CA ILE A 5 -6.07 4.88 -6.51
C ILE A 5 -5.85 4.16 -7.85
N TRP A 6 -6.91 3.60 -8.42
CA TRP A 6 -6.88 2.90 -9.70
C TRP A 6 -7.24 3.82 -10.85
N VAL A 7 -8.32 4.60 -10.74
CA VAL A 7 -8.92 5.31 -11.89
C VAL A 7 -8.43 6.75 -12.09
N ASP A 8 -8.06 7.44 -11.01
CA ASP A 8 -7.55 8.80 -11.03
C ASP A 8 -6.65 9.04 -9.80
N PRO A 9 -5.40 8.54 -9.85
CA PRO A 9 -4.55 8.50 -8.66
C PRO A 9 -4.22 9.88 -8.08
N PHE A 10 -4.33 10.94 -8.87
CA PHE A 10 -4.11 12.32 -8.44
C PHE A 10 -5.22 12.84 -7.51
N ARG A 11 -6.44 12.30 -7.63
CA ARG A 11 -7.55 12.60 -6.71
C ARG A 11 -7.51 11.76 -5.43
N SER A 12 -6.73 10.69 -5.44
CA SER A 12 -6.64 9.77 -4.31
C SER A 12 -5.95 10.44 -3.11
N ARG A 13 -6.52 10.19 -1.93
CA ARG A 13 -6.01 10.70 -0.65
C ARG A 13 -5.74 9.54 0.31
N ILE A 14 -4.71 9.71 1.13
CA ILE A 14 -4.20 8.73 2.10
C ILE A 14 -4.30 9.28 3.53
N LEU A 15 -4.05 8.41 4.52
CA LEU A 15 -4.05 8.76 5.95
C LEU A 15 -5.37 9.43 6.37
N ALA A 16 -6.47 8.68 6.23
CA ALA A 16 -7.85 9.15 6.48
C ALA A 16 -8.24 10.38 5.61
N GLY A 17 -7.79 10.41 4.36
CA GLY A 17 -8.16 11.46 3.40
C GLY A 17 -7.39 12.77 3.57
N ASN A 18 -6.36 12.82 4.42
CA ASN A 18 -5.71 14.08 4.76
C ASN A 18 -4.64 14.53 3.77
N PHE A 19 -3.97 13.61 3.09
CA PHE A 19 -2.85 13.94 2.19
C PHE A 19 -3.07 13.38 0.78
N PRO A 20 -2.52 14.06 -0.25
CA PRO A 20 -2.52 13.49 -1.59
C PRO A 20 -1.63 12.24 -1.62
N LEU A 21 -2.08 11.21 -2.35
CA LEU A 21 -1.33 9.97 -2.55
C LEU A 21 0.07 10.23 -3.14
N THR A 22 0.21 11.24 -4.00
CA THR A 22 1.46 11.63 -4.67
C THR A 22 2.61 11.92 -3.71
N MET A 23 2.30 12.24 -2.44
CA MET A 23 3.31 12.40 -1.39
C MET A 23 4.15 11.14 -1.18
N LEU A 24 3.55 9.94 -1.28
CA LEU A 24 4.24 8.64 -1.10
C LEU A 24 4.94 8.15 -2.37
N LEU A 25 4.66 8.81 -3.49
CA LEU A 25 5.19 8.50 -4.81
C LEU A 25 6.22 9.53 -5.25
N SER A 26 6.50 10.54 -4.41
CA SER A 26 7.39 11.63 -4.73
C SER A 26 8.83 11.13 -4.89
N LYS A 27 9.51 11.67 -5.89
CA LYS A 27 10.95 11.46 -6.10
C LYS A 27 11.73 12.53 -5.34
N LYS A 28 13.00 12.24 -5.07
CA LYS A 28 13.93 13.21 -4.51
C LYS A 28 13.95 14.48 -5.40
N PRO A 29 13.86 15.69 -4.82
CA PRO A 29 13.95 16.91 -5.59
C PRO A 29 15.30 17.04 -6.30
N ASP A 30 15.28 17.61 -7.50
CA ASP A 30 16.50 17.95 -8.21
C ASP A 30 17.28 19.04 -7.47
N ARG A 31 18.62 18.95 -7.56
CA ARG A 31 19.53 19.92 -6.92
C ARG A 31 19.29 21.36 -7.38
N LYS A 32 18.77 21.56 -8.59
CA LYS A 32 18.60 22.89 -9.21
C LYS A 32 17.21 23.50 -9.00
N THR A 33 16.27 22.77 -8.41
CA THR A 33 14.92 23.28 -8.17
C THR A 33 14.95 24.23 -6.98
N HIS A 34 14.83 25.54 -7.23
CA HIS A 34 14.66 26.50 -6.16
C HIS A 34 13.27 26.33 -5.52
N PRO A 35 13.15 26.43 -4.18
CA PRO A 35 11.85 26.38 -3.52
C PRO A 35 10.98 27.53 -4.04
N SER A 36 9.76 27.22 -4.48
CA SER A 36 8.80 28.18 -5.03
C SER A 36 8.17 29.08 -3.95
N THR A 37 8.32 28.73 -2.67
CA THR A 37 7.76 29.46 -1.52
C THR A 37 8.82 29.67 -0.43
N SER A 38 8.47 30.43 0.62
CA SER A 38 9.25 30.56 1.85
C SER A 38 9.48 29.22 2.58
N GLU A 39 8.77 28.15 2.17
CA GLU A 39 8.89 26.83 2.75
C GLU A 39 10.09 26.07 2.16
N ARG A 40 11.12 25.90 2.99
CA ARG A 40 12.33 25.15 2.63
C ARG A 40 12.19 23.64 2.82
N ILE A 41 10.97 23.11 3.03
CA ILE A 41 10.71 21.69 3.29
C ILE A 41 9.77 21.14 2.23
N THR A 42 10.05 19.95 1.71
CA THR A 42 9.17 19.25 0.76
C THR A 42 9.21 17.74 1.01
N THR A 43 8.18 17.03 0.56
CA THR A 43 8.15 15.55 0.50
C THR A 43 8.77 15.01 -0.79
N GLY A 44 9.19 15.89 -1.69
CA GLY A 44 9.78 15.54 -2.97
C GLY A 44 9.08 16.21 -4.15
N ILE A 45 9.41 15.74 -5.35
CA ILE A 45 8.71 16.11 -6.59
C ILE A 45 7.67 15.02 -6.87
N PRO A 46 6.36 15.35 -6.88
CA PRO A 46 5.33 14.39 -7.22
C PRO A 46 5.48 13.93 -8.68
N PRO A 47 5.06 12.70 -9.02
CA PRO A 47 5.10 12.23 -10.39
C PRO A 47 4.18 13.07 -11.29
N GLU A 48 4.63 13.39 -12.50
CA GLU A 48 3.85 14.13 -13.50
C GLU A 48 2.69 13.31 -14.07
N THR A 49 2.88 11.99 -14.15
CA THR A 49 1.88 11.05 -14.65
C THR A 49 1.79 9.84 -13.72
N LEU A 50 0.56 9.39 -13.46
CA LEU A 50 0.29 8.17 -12.72
C LEU A 50 -0.66 7.29 -13.52
N ARG A 51 -0.21 6.07 -13.81
CA ARG A 51 -1.02 5.03 -14.45
C ARG A 51 -0.97 3.77 -13.59
N SER A 52 -2.10 3.11 -13.50
CA SER A 52 -2.31 1.85 -12.79
C SER A 52 -2.63 0.75 -13.80
N SER A 53 -2.70 -0.51 -13.34
CA SER A 53 -3.18 -1.62 -14.17
C SER A 53 -4.58 -1.39 -14.72
N PHE A 54 -5.46 -0.67 -14.01
CA PHE A 54 -6.80 -0.32 -14.51
C PHE A 54 -6.74 0.38 -15.88
N HIS A 55 -5.81 1.33 -16.03
CA HIS A 55 -5.65 2.08 -17.27
C HIS A 55 -5.15 1.20 -18.40
N ASP A 56 -4.14 0.38 -18.14
CA ASP A 56 -3.54 -0.46 -19.17
C ASP A 56 -4.49 -1.56 -19.63
N LEU A 57 -5.24 -2.16 -18.71
CA LEU A 57 -6.23 -3.18 -19.03
C LEU A 57 -7.42 -2.59 -19.80
N ARG A 58 -7.91 -1.41 -19.39
CA ARG A 58 -8.93 -0.70 -20.16
C ARG A 58 -8.45 -0.38 -21.58
N ASP A 59 -7.24 0.16 -21.71
CA ASP A 59 -6.67 0.55 -23.01
C ASP A 59 -6.39 -0.69 -23.89
N ALA A 60 -6.17 -1.87 -23.28
CA ALA A 60 -6.08 -3.15 -23.95
C ALA A 60 -7.44 -3.79 -24.31
N GLY A 61 -8.56 -3.11 -24.02
CA GLY A 61 -9.91 -3.54 -24.39
C GLY A 61 -10.60 -4.47 -23.37
N PHE A 62 -10.03 -4.65 -22.19
CA PHE A 62 -10.70 -5.39 -21.12
C PHE A 62 -11.85 -4.59 -20.52
N THR A 63 -12.94 -5.28 -20.17
CA THR A 63 -13.99 -4.70 -19.32
C THR A 63 -13.47 -4.63 -17.89
N VAL A 64 -13.21 -3.41 -17.41
CA VAL A 64 -12.66 -3.17 -16.07
C VAL A 64 -13.68 -2.52 -15.15
N LEU A 65 -13.69 -2.93 -13.89
CA LEU A 65 -14.48 -2.32 -12.82
C LEU A 65 -13.56 -1.99 -11.65
N ALA A 66 -13.68 -0.78 -11.11
CA ALA A 66 -12.95 -0.36 -9.92
C ALA A 66 -13.92 -0.20 -8.74
N TYR A 67 -13.60 -0.86 -7.63
CA TYR A 67 -14.38 -0.87 -6.40
C TYR A 67 -13.77 0.09 -5.36
N SER A 68 -14.64 0.87 -4.70
CA SER A 68 -14.28 1.65 -3.49
C SER A 68 -14.93 1.00 -2.29
N GLN A 69 -14.16 0.81 -1.23
CA GLN A 69 -14.72 0.49 0.07
C GLN A 69 -15.34 1.76 0.64
N GLU A 70 -16.63 1.73 0.94
CA GLU A 70 -17.34 2.87 1.53
C GLU A 70 -16.81 3.14 2.94
N ARG A 71 -16.52 2.05 3.68
CA ARG A 71 -16.01 2.07 5.04
C ARG A 71 -14.61 1.45 5.09
N PRO A 72 -13.56 2.16 4.63
CA PRO A 72 -12.22 1.60 4.49
C PRO A 72 -11.55 1.17 5.80
N VAL A 73 -12.09 1.60 6.95
CA VAL A 73 -11.64 1.20 8.29
C VAL A 73 -12.54 0.15 8.94
N ALA A 74 -13.66 -0.24 8.30
CA ALA A 74 -14.53 -1.27 8.84
C ALA A 74 -13.85 -2.65 8.83
N ARG A 75 -14.43 -3.55 9.61
CA ARG A 75 -14.09 -4.98 9.64
C ARG A 75 -14.26 -5.63 8.27
N SER A 76 -13.49 -6.68 8.04
CA SER A 76 -13.38 -7.35 6.75
C SER A 76 -14.73 -7.93 6.28
N SER A 77 -15.59 -8.38 7.20
CA SER A 77 -16.94 -8.87 6.88
C SER A 77 -17.78 -7.85 6.10
N PHE A 78 -17.83 -6.60 6.56
CA PHE A 78 -18.57 -5.54 5.87
C PHE A 78 -18.03 -5.27 4.47
N LEU A 79 -16.71 -5.37 4.28
CA LEU A 79 -16.10 -5.14 2.98
C LEU A 79 -16.35 -6.27 1.98
N ILE A 80 -16.47 -7.51 2.48
CA ILE A 80 -16.83 -8.68 1.70
C ILE A 80 -18.28 -8.51 1.21
N ASP A 81 -19.18 -8.08 2.10
CA ASP A 81 -20.59 -7.81 1.76
C ASP A 81 -20.70 -6.70 0.70
N GLU A 82 -20.00 -5.58 0.89
CA GLU A 82 -19.93 -4.47 -0.08
C GLU A 82 -19.44 -4.95 -1.45
N LEU A 83 -18.37 -5.76 -1.49
CA LEU A 83 -17.84 -6.27 -2.76
C LEU A 83 -18.81 -7.27 -3.42
N MET A 84 -19.46 -8.13 -2.62
CA MET A 84 -20.45 -9.08 -3.12
C MET A 84 -21.66 -8.35 -3.72
N GLU A 85 -22.13 -7.27 -3.10
CA GLU A 85 -23.21 -6.44 -3.63
C GLU A 85 -22.84 -5.84 -5.00
N VAL A 86 -21.61 -5.33 -5.15
CA VAL A 86 -21.13 -4.85 -6.45
C VAL A 86 -21.18 -5.97 -7.49
N ILE A 87 -20.67 -7.16 -7.19
CA ILE A 87 -20.65 -8.27 -8.16
C ILE A 87 -22.07 -8.71 -8.54
N ARG A 88 -23.00 -8.76 -7.58
CA ARG A 88 -24.41 -9.13 -7.83
C ARG A 88 -25.14 -8.12 -8.72
N ASN A 89 -24.78 -6.85 -8.64
CA ASN A 89 -25.37 -5.78 -9.47
C ASN A 89 -24.86 -5.78 -10.92
N TYR A 90 -23.79 -6.53 -11.23
CA TYR A 90 -23.23 -6.64 -12.59
C TYR A 90 -23.06 -8.10 -13.06
N PRO A 91 -24.14 -8.91 -13.09
CA PRO A 91 -24.04 -10.34 -13.40
C PRO A 91 -23.55 -10.61 -14.83
N GLY A 92 -23.77 -9.66 -15.76
CA GLY A 92 -23.26 -9.73 -17.12
C GLY A 92 -21.73 -9.69 -17.21
N LEU A 93 -21.06 -9.00 -16.29
CA LEU A 93 -19.60 -8.89 -16.24
C LEU A 93 -18.94 -10.17 -15.73
N ALA A 94 -19.66 -10.97 -14.95
CA ALA A 94 -19.15 -12.18 -14.31
C ALA A 94 -19.34 -13.46 -15.15
N LYS A 95 -20.05 -13.41 -16.28
CA LYS A 95 -20.46 -14.63 -17.04
C LYS A 95 -19.28 -15.50 -17.48
N ARG A 96 -18.15 -14.90 -17.85
CA ARG A 96 -16.95 -15.62 -18.28
C ARG A 96 -15.98 -15.91 -17.13
N GLY A 97 -16.34 -15.51 -15.91
CA GLY A 97 -15.47 -15.47 -14.75
C GLY A 97 -14.85 -14.10 -14.55
N ILE A 98 -14.34 -13.88 -13.34
CA ILE A 98 -13.77 -12.59 -12.89
C ILE A 98 -12.28 -12.78 -12.65
N VAL A 99 -11.48 -11.77 -13.01
CA VAL A 99 -10.11 -11.64 -12.53
C VAL A 99 -10.05 -10.50 -11.53
N PHE A 100 -9.51 -10.76 -10.35
CA PHE A 100 -9.33 -9.75 -9.32
C PHE A 100 -7.90 -9.22 -9.35
N VAL A 101 -7.74 -7.89 -9.46
CA VAL A 101 -6.49 -7.20 -9.22
C VAL A 101 -6.64 -6.39 -7.94
N THR A 102 -5.83 -6.72 -6.95
CA THR A 102 -6.00 -6.24 -5.58
C THR A 102 -4.71 -5.67 -5.03
N HIS A 103 -4.83 -4.79 -4.04
CA HIS A 103 -3.71 -4.21 -3.32
C HIS A 103 -3.97 -4.29 -1.82
N SER A 104 -2.91 -4.59 -1.06
CA SER A 104 -2.94 -4.61 0.40
C SER A 104 -4.08 -5.48 0.94
N ARG A 105 -4.83 -4.99 1.93
CA ARG A 105 -6.02 -5.65 2.50
C ARG A 105 -7.01 -6.17 1.45
N GLY A 106 -7.12 -5.51 0.29
CA GLY A 106 -8.04 -5.93 -0.78
C GLY A 106 -7.85 -7.37 -1.24
N GLY A 107 -6.62 -7.89 -1.22
CA GLY A 107 -6.36 -9.28 -1.59
C GLY A 107 -6.95 -10.28 -0.58
N LEU A 108 -6.93 -9.94 0.72
CA LEU A 108 -7.53 -10.77 1.76
C LEU A 108 -9.05 -10.76 1.70
N ILE A 109 -9.64 -9.59 1.42
CA ILE A 109 -11.09 -9.46 1.20
C ILE A 109 -11.55 -10.36 0.06
N VAL A 110 -10.83 -10.36 -1.07
CA VAL A 110 -11.17 -11.25 -2.20
C VAL A 110 -10.98 -12.71 -1.82
N ARG A 111 -9.88 -13.09 -1.17
CA ARG A 111 -9.69 -14.48 -0.70
C ARG A 111 -10.88 -14.96 0.13
N LYS A 112 -11.27 -14.17 1.13
CA LYS A 112 -12.39 -14.53 2.01
C LYS A 112 -13.73 -14.55 1.28
N LEU A 113 -13.93 -13.63 0.32
CA LEU A 113 -15.12 -13.64 -0.54
C LEU A 113 -15.22 -14.92 -1.37
N LEU A 114 -14.11 -15.45 -1.88
CA LEU A 114 -14.12 -16.65 -2.72
C LEU A 114 -14.53 -17.91 -1.92
N GLU A 115 -14.38 -17.89 -0.60
CA GLU A 115 -14.85 -18.95 0.28
C GLU A 115 -16.40 -19.02 0.25
N GLY A 116 -16.94 -20.02 -0.44
CA GLY A 116 -18.37 -20.31 -0.43
C GLY A 116 -19.28 -19.37 -1.25
N SER A 117 -18.74 -18.36 -1.95
CA SER A 117 -19.57 -17.45 -2.76
C SER A 117 -20.02 -18.04 -4.10
N GLY A 118 -19.39 -19.13 -4.57
CA GLY A 118 -19.64 -19.71 -5.89
C GLY A 118 -19.23 -18.79 -7.06
N ILE A 119 -18.50 -17.70 -6.78
CA ILE A 119 -17.98 -16.81 -7.81
C ILE A 119 -16.94 -17.55 -8.63
N ARG A 120 -17.15 -17.61 -9.95
CA ARG A 120 -16.14 -18.12 -10.88
C ARG A 120 -14.99 -17.12 -10.99
N CYS A 121 -13.92 -17.35 -10.23
CA CYS A 121 -12.68 -16.59 -10.32
C CYS A 121 -11.71 -17.28 -11.29
N LEU A 122 -11.22 -16.55 -12.29
CA LEU A 122 -10.20 -17.05 -13.21
C LEU A 122 -8.79 -16.84 -12.66
N ALA A 123 -8.57 -15.68 -12.03
CA ALA A 123 -7.28 -15.33 -11.47
C ALA A 123 -7.38 -14.34 -10.31
N LEU A 124 -6.44 -14.44 -9.38
CA LEU A 124 -6.22 -13.49 -8.30
C LEU A 124 -4.81 -12.89 -8.41
N ILE A 125 -4.75 -11.58 -8.59
CA ILE A 125 -3.52 -10.80 -8.65
C ILE A 125 -3.43 -9.93 -7.39
N THR A 126 -2.37 -10.09 -6.61
CA THR A 126 -2.18 -9.39 -5.32
C THR A 126 -0.92 -8.53 -5.31
N LEU A 127 -1.06 -7.28 -4.87
CA LEU A 127 0.02 -6.30 -4.76
C LEU A 127 0.22 -5.94 -3.29
N GLY A 128 1.33 -6.38 -2.68
CA GLY A 128 1.62 -6.09 -1.27
C GLY A 128 0.52 -6.58 -0.32
N THR A 129 -0.17 -7.67 -0.64
CA THR A 129 -1.23 -8.20 0.23
C THR A 129 -0.61 -8.97 1.39
N PRO A 130 -0.94 -8.68 2.66
CA PRO A 130 -0.36 -9.38 3.81
C PRO A 130 -1.00 -10.77 4.01
N HIS A 131 -0.64 -11.75 3.18
CA HIS A 131 -1.23 -13.10 3.20
C HIS A 131 -0.99 -13.86 4.51
N ALA A 132 0.09 -13.55 5.22
CA ALA A 132 0.42 -14.05 6.55
C ALA A 132 0.22 -13.01 7.66
N GLY A 133 -0.37 -11.86 7.33
CA GLY A 133 -0.58 -10.74 8.26
C GLY A 133 0.56 -9.70 8.22
N SER A 134 0.44 -8.67 9.04
CA SER A 134 1.43 -7.60 9.22
C SER A 134 1.69 -7.39 10.70
N SER A 135 2.96 -7.45 11.10
CA SER A 135 3.41 -7.31 12.48
C SER A 135 3.30 -5.87 12.98
N LEU A 136 3.01 -4.91 12.09
CA LEU A 136 2.89 -3.49 12.43
C LEU A 136 1.77 -3.19 13.43
N ALA A 137 0.71 -4.00 13.47
CA ALA A 137 -0.34 -3.84 14.47
C ALA A 137 0.20 -4.04 15.90
N GLY A 138 1.19 -4.93 16.08
CA GLY A 138 1.89 -5.13 17.36
C GLY A 138 2.77 -3.96 17.78
N LEU A 139 3.13 -3.06 16.85
CA LEU A 139 3.96 -1.89 17.13
C LEU A 139 3.18 -0.75 17.79
N SER A 140 1.85 -0.79 17.76
CA SER A 140 0.94 0.27 18.25
C SER A 140 1.29 0.75 19.67
N GLY A 141 1.62 -0.19 20.57
CA GLY A 141 2.06 0.07 21.95
C GLY A 141 3.42 0.77 22.06
N HIS A 142 4.38 0.42 21.20
CA HIS A 142 5.73 0.99 21.18
C HIS A 142 5.80 2.37 20.51
N LEU A 143 4.83 2.70 19.66
CA LEU A 143 4.71 4.03 19.05
C LEU A 143 4.21 5.10 20.07
N ALA A 144 3.82 4.70 21.28
CA ALA A 144 3.34 5.62 22.30
C ALA A 144 4.50 6.47 22.84
N GLY A 145 4.52 7.76 22.49
CA GLY A 145 5.56 8.69 22.94
C GLY A 145 6.77 8.80 22.00
N ILE A 146 6.80 8.05 20.89
CA ILE A 146 7.85 8.17 19.87
C ILE A 146 7.98 9.61 19.36
N SER A 147 6.85 10.32 19.26
CA SER A 147 6.83 11.73 18.89
C SER A 147 7.63 12.61 19.86
N ARG A 148 7.62 12.32 21.17
CA ARG A 148 8.42 13.04 22.19
C ARG A 148 9.91 12.81 22.01
N VAL A 149 10.32 11.59 21.65
CA VAL A 149 11.72 11.23 21.40
C VAL A 149 12.24 11.86 20.11
N MET A 150 11.37 11.99 19.09
CA MET A 150 11.76 12.58 17.80
C MET A 150 11.84 14.12 17.82
N TYR A 151 11.11 14.83 18.69
CA TYR A 151 11.07 16.31 18.66
C TYR A 151 12.41 17.05 18.85
N PRO A 152 13.37 16.58 19.68
CA PRO A 152 14.67 17.22 19.81
C PRO A 152 15.48 17.25 18.52
N PHE A 153 15.20 16.37 17.56
CA PHE A 153 15.89 16.30 16.27
C PHE A 153 15.41 17.34 15.25
N PHE A 154 14.40 18.15 15.58
CA PHE A 154 13.82 19.16 14.68
C PHE A 154 13.93 20.58 15.23
N GLU A 155 14.29 21.51 14.35
CA GLU A 155 14.29 22.96 14.63
C GLU A 155 12.87 23.51 14.81
N ASP A 156 12.71 24.55 15.64
CA ASP A 156 11.40 25.11 16.03
C ASP A 156 10.50 25.47 14.85
N ALA A 157 11.06 26.05 13.80
CA ALA A 157 10.31 26.43 12.58
C ALA A 157 9.74 25.23 11.81
N GLN A 158 10.23 24.02 12.07
CA GLN A 158 9.88 22.80 11.33
C GLN A 158 9.03 21.83 12.15
N ARG A 159 9.02 21.99 13.47
CA ARG A 159 8.32 21.10 14.41
C ARG A 159 6.85 20.93 14.07
N GLY A 160 6.15 21.98 13.62
CA GLY A 160 4.72 21.94 13.30
C GLY A 160 4.36 20.97 12.15
N THR A 161 5.01 21.12 11.00
CA THR A 161 4.75 20.29 9.81
C THR A 161 5.22 18.86 10.02
N VAL A 162 6.42 18.67 10.58
CA VAL A 162 6.99 17.34 10.87
C VAL A 162 6.10 16.59 11.86
N ARG A 163 5.70 17.22 12.96
CA ARG A 163 4.79 16.65 13.97
C ARG A 163 3.50 16.15 13.34
N ARG A 164 2.89 16.95 12.46
CA ARG A 164 1.63 16.62 11.81
C ARG A 164 1.78 15.41 10.89
N THR A 165 2.83 15.37 10.07
CA THR A 165 3.08 14.26 9.14
C THR A 165 3.37 12.96 9.90
N VAL A 166 4.29 12.99 10.86
CA VAL A 166 4.67 11.80 11.63
C VAL A 166 3.53 11.31 12.51
N GLY A 167 2.83 12.22 13.20
CA GLY A 167 1.68 11.88 14.04
C GLY A 167 0.57 11.16 13.27
N ARG A 168 0.30 11.56 12.02
CA ARG A 168 -0.71 10.92 11.17
C ARG A 168 -0.28 9.55 10.65
N VAL A 169 1.00 9.34 10.37
CA VAL A 169 1.48 7.99 10.02
C VAL A 169 1.33 7.06 11.23
N ILE A 170 1.71 7.52 12.42
CA ILE A 170 1.53 6.74 13.65
C ILE A 170 0.06 6.42 13.90
N GLU A 171 -0.84 7.39 13.71
CA GLU A 171 -2.29 7.19 13.83
C GLU A 171 -2.80 6.14 12.84
N PHE A 172 -2.35 6.19 11.59
CA PHE A 172 -2.68 5.18 10.59
C PHE A 172 -2.20 3.78 11.01
N LEU A 173 -0.95 3.66 11.49
CA LEU A 173 -0.37 2.41 12.00
C LEU A 173 -1.07 1.86 13.24
N ARG A 174 -1.94 2.65 13.89
CA ARG A 174 -2.74 2.28 15.07
C ARG A 174 -4.21 2.03 14.79
N SER A 175 -4.63 2.11 13.53
CA SER A 175 -6.06 1.97 13.21
C SER A 175 -6.56 0.54 13.45
N GLU A 176 -7.79 0.39 13.98
CA GLU A 176 -8.44 -0.91 14.21
C GLU A 176 -8.49 -1.81 12.95
N ALA A 177 -8.46 -1.18 11.78
CA ALA A 177 -8.39 -1.86 10.48
C ALA A 177 -7.12 -2.73 10.31
N LEU A 178 -6.05 -2.44 11.05
CA LEU A 178 -4.81 -3.21 11.09
C LEU A 178 -4.85 -4.36 12.10
N ASP A 179 -5.73 -4.31 13.11
CA ASP A 179 -5.81 -5.37 14.13
C ASP A 179 -6.27 -6.70 13.52
N GLU A 180 -7.20 -6.66 12.56
CA GLU A 180 -7.59 -7.86 11.79
C GLU A 180 -6.45 -8.42 10.95
N LEU A 181 -5.44 -7.61 10.63
CA LEU A 181 -4.28 -8.02 9.83
C LEU A 181 -3.13 -8.56 10.70
N PHE A 182 -3.29 -8.60 12.02
CA PHE A 182 -2.27 -9.13 12.91
C PHE A 182 -2.03 -10.64 12.62
N PRO A 183 -0.77 -11.11 12.56
CA PRO A 183 -0.48 -12.53 12.47
C PRO A 183 -1.12 -13.28 13.62
N GLY A 184 -2.01 -14.23 13.31
CA GLY A 184 -2.75 -14.99 14.32
C GLY A 184 -4.10 -14.40 14.74
N SER A 185 -4.53 -13.27 14.17
CA SER A 185 -5.91 -12.78 14.36
C SER A 185 -6.93 -13.82 13.89
N ASP A 186 -8.15 -13.76 14.43
CA ASP A 186 -9.24 -14.66 14.01
C ASP A 186 -9.47 -14.59 12.50
N PHE A 187 -9.37 -13.39 11.90
CA PHE A 187 -9.53 -13.24 10.46
C PHE A 187 -8.42 -13.97 9.70
N MET A 188 -7.16 -13.79 10.09
CA MET A 188 -6.01 -14.41 9.41
C MET A 188 -5.99 -15.93 9.56
N CYS A 189 -6.30 -16.44 10.77
CA CYS A 189 -6.33 -17.88 11.06
C CYS A 189 -7.45 -18.62 10.32
N ASN A 190 -8.55 -17.92 9.99
CA ASN A 190 -9.71 -18.52 9.33
C ASN A 190 -9.76 -18.24 7.81
N LEU A 191 -8.64 -17.83 7.19
CA LEU A 191 -8.53 -17.75 5.74
C LEU A 191 -8.24 -19.13 5.16
N ASP A 192 -9.15 -19.63 4.33
CA ASP A 192 -8.93 -20.86 3.59
C ASP A 192 -7.95 -20.59 2.45
N SER A 193 -6.84 -21.32 2.43
CA SER A 193 -5.85 -21.22 1.35
C SER A 193 -6.20 -22.16 0.20
N ASP A 194 -6.98 -23.21 0.45
CA ASP A 194 -7.33 -24.21 -0.56
C ASP A 194 -8.24 -23.64 -1.64
N VAL A 195 -9.00 -22.58 -1.33
CA VAL A 195 -9.78 -21.82 -2.31
C VAL A 195 -8.95 -21.29 -3.48
N LEU A 196 -7.63 -21.16 -3.31
CA LEU A 196 -6.71 -20.66 -4.33
C LEU A 196 -6.10 -21.77 -5.20
N LYS A 197 -6.24 -23.06 -4.85
CA LYS A 197 -5.62 -24.18 -5.58
C LYS A 197 -6.05 -24.28 -7.05
N ASP A 198 -7.31 -23.92 -7.32
CA ASP A 198 -7.93 -24.04 -8.64
C ASP A 198 -7.97 -22.71 -9.42
N ILE A 199 -7.31 -21.66 -8.90
CA ILE A 199 -7.32 -20.32 -9.47
C ILE A 199 -5.89 -19.94 -9.87
N LYS A 200 -5.73 -19.20 -10.97
CA LYS A 200 -4.41 -18.64 -11.31
C LYS A 200 -4.03 -17.51 -10.37
N VAL A 201 -2.88 -17.61 -9.71
CA VAL A 201 -2.46 -16.66 -8.68
C VAL A 201 -1.12 -16.03 -9.04
N LEU A 202 -1.12 -14.71 -9.11
CA LEU A 202 0.08 -13.88 -9.28
C LEU A 202 0.19 -12.94 -8.08
N SER A 203 1.31 -12.97 -7.38
CA SER A 203 1.53 -12.12 -6.21
C SER A 203 2.78 -11.26 -6.34
N PHE A 204 2.77 -10.13 -5.67
CA PHE A 204 3.87 -9.17 -5.69
C PHE A 204 4.18 -8.65 -4.29
N GLY A 205 5.47 -8.57 -4.00
CA GLY A 205 6.04 -8.02 -2.79
C GLY A 205 6.91 -6.80 -3.03
N GLY A 206 7.11 -6.02 -1.97
CA GLY A 206 7.97 -4.85 -1.97
C GLY A 206 9.07 -5.00 -0.93
N THR A 207 10.21 -4.39 -1.21
CA THR A 207 11.43 -4.51 -0.39
C THR A 207 12.06 -3.16 -0.05
N ASP A 208 11.40 -2.05 -0.40
CA ASP A 208 11.78 -0.69 0.03
C ASP A 208 10.81 -0.18 1.10
N PRO A 209 11.22 -0.10 2.38
CA PRO A 209 10.33 0.29 3.45
C PRO A 209 9.97 1.78 3.44
N ARG A 210 10.65 2.62 2.65
CA ARG A 210 10.52 4.08 2.72
C ARG A 210 9.17 4.53 2.16
N LEU A 211 8.27 4.94 3.06
CA LEU A 211 6.94 5.45 2.74
C LEU A 211 6.99 6.94 2.36
N ILE A 212 7.65 7.76 3.17
CA ILE A 212 7.78 9.22 3.00
C ILE A 212 9.21 9.62 3.27
N THR A 213 9.78 10.52 2.46
CA THR A 213 11.02 11.23 2.78
C THR A 213 10.74 12.73 2.82
N LEU A 214 11.21 13.41 3.86
CA LEU A 214 11.21 14.87 3.89
C LEU A 214 12.59 15.38 3.49
N TYR A 215 12.60 16.43 2.67
CA TYR A 215 13.80 17.09 2.18
C TYR A 215 13.81 18.55 2.63
N ARG A 216 14.98 19.05 3.02
CA ARG A 216 15.21 20.47 3.31
C ARG A 216 16.08 21.11 2.25
N TRP A 217 15.68 22.28 1.77
CA TRP A 217 16.53 23.13 0.95
C TRP A 217 17.58 23.84 1.81
N HIS A 218 18.84 23.67 1.45
CA HIS A 218 19.98 24.36 2.06
C HIS A 218 20.49 25.44 1.10
N ARG A 219 20.56 26.68 1.59
CA ARG A 219 21.07 27.82 0.81
C ARG A 219 22.56 27.68 0.51
N ASP A 220 23.34 27.17 1.47
CA ASP A 220 24.80 27.11 1.38
C ASP A 220 25.30 26.17 0.28
N CYS A 221 24.57 25.08 0.01
CA CYS A 221 24.89 24.14 -1.07
C CYS A 221 23.98 24.26 -2.29
N ILE A 222 22.98 25.15 -2.24
CA ILE A 222 21.92 25.27 -3.25
C ILE A 222 21.37 23.88 -3.59
N CYS A 223 20.92 23.15 -2.55
CA CYS A 223 20.57 21.74 -2.71
C CYS A 223 19.53 21.27 -1.69
N TYR A 224 18.68 20.31 -2.07
CA TYR A 224 17.85 19.55 -1.15
C TYR A 224 18.65 18.43 -0.48
N LYS A 225 18.60 18.38 0.85
CA LYS A 225 19.13 17.28 1.66
C LYS A 225 18.01 16.53 2.35
N ASP A 226 18.16 15.23 2.47
CA ASP A 226 17.24 14.35 3.20
C ASP A 226 17.26 14.80 4.67
N MET A 227 16.09 15.12 5.22
CA MET A 227 15.95 15.38 6.65
C MET A 227 15.78 14.06 7.40
N PHE A 228 14.79 13.27 6.96
CA PHE A 228 14.50 11.94 7.46
C PHE A 228 13.52 11.25 6.52
N SER A 229 13.45 9.92 6.63
CA SER A 229 12.41 9.11 6.02
C SER A 229 11.60 8.38 7.09
N ILE A 230 10.38 7.99 6.72
CA ILE A 230 9.55 7.08 7.50
C ILE A 230 9.57 5.75 6.74
N PRO A 231 9.90 4.62 7.39
CA PRO A 231 10.02 4.43 8.85
C PRO A 231 11.40 4.67 9.46
N ASP A 232 12.44 5.08 8.71
CA ASP A 232 13.82 5.23 9.24
C ASP A 232 13.92 6.02 10.56
N ILE A 233 13.17 7.10 10.70
CA ILE A 233 13.15 7.87 11.95
C ILE A 233 12.51 7.09 13.11
N LEU A 234 11.54 6.22 12.83
CA LEU A 234 10.92 5.34 13.83
C LEU A 234 11.91 4.23 14.23
N THR A 235 12.62 3.64 13.27
CA THR A 235 13.61 2.60 13.57
C THR A 235 14.82 3.14 14.34
N SER A 236 15.20 4.41 14.15
CA SER A 236 16.31 5.02 14.92
C SER A 236 16.04 5.18 16.42
N VAL A 237 14.78 5.07 16.86
CA VAL A 237 14.37 5.27 18.25
C VAL A 237 13.78 3.99 18.88
N LEU A 238 13.48 2.98 18.06
CA LEU A 238 13.01 1.69 18.53
C LEU A 238 14.21 0.77 18.80
N PRO A 239 14.18 -0.05 19.87
CA PRO A 239 15.17 -1.10 20.05
C PRO A 239 15.13 -2.09 18.88
N ASP A 240 16.28 -2.60 18.44
CA ASP A 240 16.39 -3.56 17.32
C ASP A 240 15.47 -4.78 17.48
N SER A 241 15.25 -5.23 18.72
CA SER A 241 14.35 -6.35 19.04
C SER A 241 12.86 -6.08 18.78
N VAL A 242 12.49 -4.81 18.59
CA VAL A 242 11.11 -4.35 18.38
C VAL A 242 10.90 -3.80 16.97
N VAL A 243 11.99 -3.57 16.21
CA VAL A 243 11.88 -3.11 14.83
C VAL A 243 11.21 -4.19 13.98
N PRO A 244 10.04 -3.91 13.39
CA PRO A 244 9.31 -4.87 12.59
C PRO A 244 10.05 -5.11 11.26
N GLU A 245 9.98 -6.33 10.74
CA GLU A 245 10.65 -6.70 9.49
C GLU A 245 10.15 -5.88 8.29
N GLU A 246 8.90 -5.42 8.35
CA GLU A 246 8.28 -4.52 7.38
C GLU A 246 9.07 -3.22 7.18
N PHE A 247 9.83 -2.79 8.20
CA PHE A 247 10.65 -1.57 8.17
C PHE A 247 12.10 -1.81 7.76
N VAL A 248 12.50 -3.07 7.54
CA VAL A 248 13.87 -3.42 7.20
C VAL A 248 14.04 -3.46 5.69
N GLN A 249 15.00 -2.70 5.17
CA GLN A 249 15.36 -2.68 3.75
C GLN A 249 15.65 -4.10 3.26
N GLY A 250 15.06 -4.46 2.12
CA GLY A 250 15.20 -5.81 1.55
C GLY A 250 14.20 -6.83 2.10
N ARG A 251 13.50 -6.53 3.20
CA ARG A 251 12.59 -7.48 3.88
C ARG A 251 11.12 -7.07 3.83
N GLY A 252 10.83 -5.79 3.60
CA GLY A 252 9.46 -5.30 3.50
C GLY A 252 9.31 -3.98 2.78
N ASP A 253 8.05 -3.62 2.56
CA ASP A 253 7.64 -2.46 1.77
C ASP A 253 7.16 -1.27 2.61
N GLY A 254 7.38 -1.35 3.92
CA GLY A 254 6.99 -0.37 4.92
C GLY A 254 5.65 -0.71 5.58
N LEU A 255 4.87 -1.65 5.04
CA LEU A 255 3.60 -2.11 5.59
C LEU A 255 3.44 -3.64 5.65
N VAL A 256 4.09 -4.36 4.74
CA VAL A 256 4.02 -5.80 4.59
C VAL A 256 5.42 -6.34 4.30
N THR A 257 5.76 -7.48 4.89
CA THR A 257 7.03 -8.16 4.58
C THR A 257 6.95 -8.81 3.20
N SER A 258 8.08 -8.90 2.50
CA SER A 258 8.18 -9.64 1.24
C SER A 258 7.68 -11.09 1.43
N ALA A 259 8.07 -11.74 2.53
CA ALA A 259 7.60 -13.08 2.88
C ALA A 259 6.06 -13.17 3.05
N SER A 260 5.44 -12.22 3.76
CA SER A 260 3.97 -12.19 3.95
C SER A 260 3.23 -11.84 2.66
N SER A 261 3.89 -11.20 1.69
CA SER A 261 3.28 -10.85 0.41
C SER A 261 3.14 -12.03 -0.57
N VAL A 262 3.76 -13.18 -0.27
CA VAL A 262 3.64 -14.41 -1.07
C VAL A 262 2.24 -15.01 -0.86
N ALA A 263 1.45 -15.05 -1.93
CA ALA A 263 0.13 -15.67 -1.86
C ALA A 263 0.25 -17.20 -1.74
N PRO A 264 -0.61 -17.87 -0.94
CA PRO A 264 -0.71 -19.32 -0.97
C PRO A 264 -1.06 -19.80 -2.38
N HIS A 265 -0.43 -20.88 -2.83
CA HIS A 265 -0.60 -21.45 -4.17
C HIS A 265 -0.31 -20.48 -5.32
N ALA A 266 0.51 -19.44 -5.09
CA ALA A 266 0.95 -18.55 -6.17
C ALA A 266 1.63 -19.33 -7.31
N ASP A 267 1.13 -19.20 -8.54
CA ASP A 267 1.82 -19.67 -9.74
C ASP A 267 3.14 -18.90 -9.90
N ARG A 268 3.12 -17.60 -9.59
CA ARG A 268 4.28 -16.70 -9.67
C ARG A 268 4.26 -15.68 -8.53
N HIS A 269 5.45 -15.37 -8.02
CA HIS A 269 5.68 -14.31 -7.05
C HIS A 269 6.87 -13.45 -7.50
N TYR A 270 6.77 -12.14 -7.33
CA TYR A 270 7.85 -11.21 -7.63
C TYR A 270 8.03 -10.16 -6.53
N ASP A 271 9.25 -10.01 -6.05
CA ASP A 271 9.65 -8.90 -5.20
C ASP A 271 10.27 -7.77 -6.01
N PHE A 272 9.89 -6.53 -5.67
CA PHE A 272 10.45 -5.33 -6.27
C PHE A 272 11.07 -4.41 -5.23
N PRO A 273 12.10 -3.62 -5.57
CA PRO A 273 12.66 -2.56 -4.70
C PRO A 273 11.74 -1.32 -4.68
N LEU A 274 10.48 -1.55 -4.34
CA LEU A 274 9.40 -0.58 -4.31
C LEU A 274 8.74 -0.63 -2.93
N ASN A 275 8.26 0.53 -2.48
CA ASN A 275 7.42 0.60 -1.29
C ASN A 275 5.99 0.15 -1.60
N HIS A 276 5.20 0.02 -0.54
CA HIS A 276 3.84 -0.53 -0.60
C HIS A 276 2.94 0.08 -1.67
N LEU A 277 3.09 1.37 -1.98
CA LEU A 277 2.24 2.06 -2.95
C LEU A 277 2.90 2.27 -4.31
N LYS A 278 4.21 2.42 -4.39
CA LYS A 278 4.93 2.53 -5.67
C LYS A 278 4.70 1.30 -6.55
N MET A 279 4.52 0.13 -5.94
CA MET A 279 4.21 -1.12 -6.63
C MET A 279 2.96 -1.02 -7.52
N VAL A 280 1.92 -0.30 -7.07
CA VAL A 280 0.66 -0.13 -7.82
C VAL A 280 0.86 0.62 -9.14
N PHE A 281 1.88 1.50 -9.21
CA PHE A 281 2.12 2.39 -10.34
C PHE A 281 3.35 2.02 -11.17
N SER A 282 4.14 1.03 -10.73
CA SER A 282 5.35 0.59 -11.45
C SER A 282 5.00 0.11 -12.86
N PRO A 283 5.65 0.63 -13.91
CA PRO A 283 5.51 0.11 -15.27
C PRO A 283 5.88 -1.37 -15.38
N GLU A 284 6.92 -1.82 -14.67
CA GLU A 284 7.35 -3.23 -14.69
C GLU A 284 6.27 -4.15 -14.11
N VAL A 285 5.72 -3.80 -12.95
CA VAL A 285 4.63 -4.56 -12.32
C VAL A 285 3.39 -4.60 -13.21
N ARG A 286 2.98 -3.45 -13.78
CA ARG A 286 1.82 -3.39 -14.69
C ARG A 286 2.02 -4.20 -15.98
N ALA A 287 3.24 -4.24 -16.51
CA ALA A 287 3.57 -5.06 -17.67
C ALA A 287 3.43 -6.56 -17.35
N LEU A 288 3.90 -7.00 -16.18
CA LEU A 288 3.75 -8.39 -15.73
C LEU A 288 2.28 -8.77 -15.53
N ILE A 289 1.46 -7.89 -14.93
CA ILE A 289 0.02 -8.10 -14.81
C ILE A 289 -0.61 -8.29 -16.19
N SER A 290 -0.31 -7.38 -17.13
CA SER A 290 -0.87 -7.44 -18.48
C SER A 290 -0.40 -8.66 -19.27
N GLY A 291 0.84 -9.11 -19.05
CA GLY A 291 1.37 -10.35 -19.62
C GLY A 291 0.64 -11.57 -19.08
N PHE A 292 0.52 -11.68 -17.76
CA PHE A 292 -0.16 -12.78 -17.09
C PHE A 292 -1.62 -12.93 -17.53
N LEU A 293 -2.37 -11.83 -17.69
CA LEU A 293 -3.76 -11.91 -18.16
C LEU A 293 -3.88 -12.42 -19.60
N ARG A 294 -2.92 -12.10 -20.47
CA ARG A 294 -2.90 -12.61 -21.86
C ARG A 294 -2.61 -14.11 -21.93
N GLU A 295 -2.03 -14.70 -20.90
CA GLU A 295 -1.80 -16.15 -20.83
C GLU A 295 -3.06 -16.92 -20.38
N ILE A 296 -4.01 -16.23 -19.74
CA ILE A 296 -5.18 -16.85 -19.08
C ILE A 296 -6.45 -16.72 -19.93
N ILE A 297 -6.53 -15.68 -20.76
CA ILE A 297 -7.70 -15.30 -21.56
C ILE A 297 -7.42 -15.54 -23.04
#